data_AF-A0A1I5YAY5-F1
#
_entry.id   AF-A0A1I5YAY5-F1
#
_cell.length_a   1.000
_cell.length_b   1.000
_cell.length_c   1.000
_cell.angle_alpha   90.00
_cell.angle_beta   90.00
_cell.angle_gamma   90.00
#
_symmetry.space_group_name_H-M   'P 1'
#
loop_
_entity.id
_entity.type
_entity.pdbx_description
1 polymer ?
#
loop_
_entity_poly.entity_id
_entity_poly.type
_entity_poly.pdbx_seq_one_letter_code
_entity_poly.pdbx_strand_id
1 'polypeptide(L)' 'MNKEKDKHIGLRIDSETHTKLKDLAEYEGRSINGEIIYLIRQAIKKMENEK' A
#
# COMPACT_ATOMS: atom_id res chain seq x y z
N MET A 1 -5.07 -27.19 -0.71
CA MET A 1 -4.46 -25.93 -0.25
C MET A 1 -5.56 -24.91 -0.04
N ASN A 2 -5.90 -24.59 1.22
CA ASN A 2 -6.81 -23.48 1.51
C ASN A 2 -6.14 -22.20 1.02
N LYS A 3 -6.53 -21.70 -0.16
CA LYS A 3 -6.35 -20.28 -0.47
C LYS A 3 -7.25 -19.54 0.50
N GLU A 4 -6.72 -19.15 1.66
CA GLU A 4 -7.37 -18.14 2.47
C GLU A 4 -7.77 -17.02 1.50
N LYS A 5 -9.06 -16.72 1.43
CA LYS A 5 -9.61 -15.78 0.45
C LYS A 5 -8.80 -14.49 0.52
N ASP A 6 -8.25 -14.05 -0.60
CA ASP A 6 -7.50 -12.79 -0.69
C ASP A 6 -8.31 -11.69 0.02
N LYS A 7 -7.81 -11.25 1.19
CA LYS A 7 -8.50 -10.28 2.03
C LYS A 7 -8.41 -8.92 1.35
N HIS A 8 -9.54 -8.40 0.90
CA HIS A 8 -9.63 -7.07 0.33
C HIS A 8 -9.66 -6.02 1.45
N ILE A 9 -8.85 -4.97 1.31
CA ILE A 9 -8.83 -3.84 2.23
C ILE A 9 -9.47 -2.66 1.50
N GLY A 10 -10.63 -2.21 1.99
CA GLY A 10 -11.23 -0.95 1.57
C GLY A 10 -10.68 0.19 2.41
N LEU A 11 -10.13 1.23 1.78
CA LEU A 11 -9.62 2.43 2.45
C LEU A 11 -10.44 3.65 2.01
N ARG A 12 -10.79 4.50 2.97
CA ARG A 12 -11.30 5.85 2.71
C ARG A 12 -10.22 6.85 3.07
N ILE A 13 -9.90 7.71 2.11
CA ILE A 13 -8.94 8.80 2.23
C ILE A 13 -9.56 10.05 1.62
N ASP A 14 -9.08 11.22 2.02
CA ASP A 14 -9.45 12.47 1.38
C ASP A 14 -8.90 12.56 -0.05
N SER A 15 -9.48 13.46 -0.85
CA SER A 15 -9.13 13.63 -2.26
C SER A 15 -7.69 14.10 -2.48
N GLU A 16 -7.14 14.88 -1.55
CA GLU A 16 -5.78 15.39 -1.65
C GLU A 16 -4.78 14.24 -1.47
N THR A 17 -4.98 13.41 -0.43
CA THR A 17 -4.18 12.21 -0.20
C THR A 17 -4.28 11.23 -1.37
N HIS A 18 -5.48 11.01 -1.93
CA HIS A 18 -5.64 10.14 -3.09
C HIS A 18 -4.84 10.63 -4.30
N THR A 19 -4.86 11.94 -4.56
CA THR A 19 -4.13 12.55 -5.69
C THR A 19 -2.63 12.39 -5.51
N LYS A 20 -2.10 12.76 -4.33
CA LYS A 20 -0.67 12.62 -4.03
C LYS A 20 -0.20 11.16 -4.10
N LEU A 21 -1.02 10.22 -3.63
CA LEU A 21 -0.72 8.80 -3.70
C LEU A 21 -0.68 8.30 -5.15
N LYS A 22 -1.58 8.79 -6.01
CA LYS A 22 -1.55 8.50 -7.44
C LYS A 22 -0.26 9.01 -8.08
N ASP A 23 0.11 10.26 -7.84
CA ASP A 23 1.32 10.86 -8.39
C ASP A 23 2.59 10.11 -7.93
N LEU A 24 2.64 9.72 -6.65
CA LEU A 24 3.72 8.89 -6.11
C LEU A 24 3.79 7.53 -6.80
N ALA A 25 2.65 6.85 -6.95
CA ALA A 25 2.61 5.54 -7.59
C ALA A 25 3.06 5.62 -9.06
N GLU A 26 2.63 6.64 -9.81
CA GLU A 26 3.06 6.88 -11.19
C GLU A 26 4.56 7.15 -11.29
N TYR A 27 5.09 8.00 -10.41
CA TYR A 27 6.53 8.29 -10.32
C TYR A 27 7.35 7.02 -10.05
N GLU A 28 6.86 6.15 -9.17
CA GLU A 28 7.49 4.88 -8.80
C GLU A 28 7.21 3.72 -9.80
N GLY A 29 6.48 4.00 -10.88
CA GLY A 29 6.14 3.00 -11.92
C GLY A 29 5.17 1.91 -11.46
N ARG A 30 4.28 2.23 -10.51
CA ARG A 30 3.37 1.28 -9.86
C ARG A 30 1.90 1.72 -9.97
N SER A 31 0.98 0.78 -9.79
CA SER A 31 -0.43 1.11 -9.57
C SER A 31 -0.63 1.63 -8.14
N ILE A 32 -1.69 2.40 -7.89
CA ILE A 32 -2.03 2.89 -6.53
C ILE A 32 -2.08 1.74 -5.52
N ASN A 33 -2.75 0.63 -5.86
CA ASN A 33 -2.80 -0.55 -4.97
C ASN A 33 -1.42 -1.17 -4.78
N GLY A 34 -0.61 -1.26 -5.84
CA GLY A 34 0.77 -1.76 -5.75
C GLY A 34 1.61 -0.91 -4.80
N GLU A 35 1.47 0.41 -4.86
CA GLU A 35 2.17 1.35 -4.00
C GLU A 35 1.72 1.25 -2.54
N ILE A 36 0.40 1.19 -2.28
CA ILE A 36 -0.13 0.97 -0.93
C ILE A 36 0.44 -0.30 -0.31
N ILE A 37 0.41 -1.42 -1.05
CA ILE A 37 0.93 -2.70 -0.55
C ILE A 37 2.44 -2.63 -0.28
N TYR A 38 3.20 -1.94 -1.14
CA TYR A 38 4.61 -1.72 -0.91
C TYR A 38 4.87 -0.92 0.37
N LEU A 39 4.20 0.22 0.55
CA LEU A 39 4.36 1.08 1.72
C LEU A 39 4.01 0.33 3.02
N ILE A 40 2.93 -0.45 3.03
CA ILE A 40 2.56 -1.30 4.17
C ILE A 40 3.67 -2.30 4.49
N ARG A 41 4.24 -2.98 3.48
CA ARG A 41 5.34 -3.94 3.68
C ARG A 41 6.61 -3.27 4.20
N GLN A 42 6.94 -2.07 3.71
CA GLN A 42 8.08 -1.31 4.21
C GLN A 42 7.89 -0.90 5.67
N ALA A 43 6.69 -0.45 6.05
CA ALA A 43 6.38 -0.10 7.43
C ALA A 43 6.50 -1.30 8.39
N ILE A 44 5.99 -2.47 7.98
CA ILE A 44 6.12 -3.72 8.75
C ILE A 44 7.60 -4.09 8.91
N LYS A 45 8.35 -4.14 7.80
CA LYS A 45 9.78 -4.49 7.81
C LYS A 45 10.60 -3.54 8.69
N LYS A 46 10.30 -2.24 8.65
CA LYS A 46 10.96 -1.24 9.50
C LYS A 46 10.71 -1.53 10.98
N MET A 47 9.46 -1.79 11.37
CA MET A 47 9.10 -2.14 12.75
C MET A 47 9.76 -3.44 13.20
N GLU A 48 9.86 -4.46 12.33
CA GLU A 48 10.50 -5.73 12.66
C GLU A 48 12.02 -5.61 12.85
N ASN A 49 12.68 -4.72 12.10
CA ASN A 49 14.13 -4.50 12.21
C ASN A 49 14.53 -3.58 13.37
N GLU A 50 13.60 -2.79 13.90
CA GLU A 50 13.81 -1.91 15.06
C GLU A 50 13.53 -2.61 16.40
N LYS A 51 13.10 -3.88 16.37
CA LYS A 51 12.97 -4.76 17.55
C LYS A 51 14.21 -5.62 17.76
#